data_AF-A0A133V6Q9-F1
#
_entry.id   AF-A0A133V6Q9-F1
#
_cell.length_a   1.000
_cell.length_b   1.000
_cell.length_c   1.000
_cell.angle_alpha   90.00
_cell.angle_beta   90.00
_cell.angle_gamma   90.00
#
_symmetry.space_group_name_H-M   'P 1'
#
loop_
_entity.id
_entity.type
_entity.pdbx_description
1 polymer ?
#
loop_
_entity_poly.entity_id
_entity_poly.type
_entity_poly.pdbx_seq_one_letter_code
_entity_poly.pdbx_strand_id
1 'polypeptide(L)'
;MTINWSEYNEELVRRGEFYLSPDFLDSWDEELERMNEGKVGRPYEYPESFIQFAALWYEFFHLPYRQLEGALRKLGELLPELKVADYTRLYRR
;
A
#
# COMPACT_ATOMS: atom_id res chain seq x y z
N MET A 1 -36.95 -6.75 1.05
CA MET A 1 -35.72 -6.77 1.88
C MET A 1 -35.36 -5.32 2.15
N THR A 2 -35.40 -4.88 3.41
CA THR A 2 -35.13 -3.48 3.77
C THR A 2 -33.63 -3.35 4.06
N ILE A 3 -32.94 -2.44 3.38
CA ILE A 3 -31.50 -2.22 3.57
C ILE A 3 -31.27 -1.62 4.96
N ASN A 4 -30.34 -2.19 5.74
CA ASN A 4 -29.87 -1.60 6.98
C ASN A 4 -28.85 -0.50 6.67
N TRP A 5 -29.33 0.74 6.57
CA TRP A 5 -28.48 1.90 6.24
C TRP A 5 -27.36 2.16 7.24
N SER A 6 -27.55 1.83 8.52
CA SER A 6 -26.52 2.04 9.53
C SER A 6 -25.30 1.16 9.28
N GLU A 7 -25.53 -0.11 8.97
CA GLU A 7 -24.49 -1.09 8.68
C GLU A 7 -23.79 -0.77 7.35
N TYR A 8 -24.57 -0.47 6.30
CA TYR A 8 -24.00 -0.07 5.01
C TYR A 8 -23.12 1.18 5.11
N ASN A 9 -23.55 2.20 5.87
CA ASN A 9 -22.75 3.41 6.07
C ASN A 9 -21.45 3.12 6.82
N GLU A 10 -21.48 2.25 7.82
CA GLU A 10 -20.29 1.81 8.54
C GLU A 10 -19.30 1.08 7.61
N GLU A 11 -19.79 0.22 6.71
CA GLU A 11 -18.94 -0.42 5.70
C GLU A 11 -18.26 0.59 4.75
N LEU A 12 -18.96 1.67 4.39
CA LEU A 12 -18.38 2.74 3.57
C LEU A 12 -17.27 3.50 4.31
N VAL A 13 -17.43 3.74 5.61
CA VAL A 13 -16.39 4.37 6.44
C VAL A 13 -15.15 3.47 6.52
N ARG A 14 -15.34 2.18 6.85
CA ARG A 14 -14.24 1.19 6.94
C ARG A 14 -13.48 1.03 5.63
N ARG A 15 -14.14 1.21 4.49
CA ARG A 15 -13.47 1.21 3.19
C ARG A 15 -12.43 2.33 3.08
N GLY A 16 -12.74 3.52 3.60
CA GLY A 16 -11.79 4.63 3.66
C GLY A 16 -10.61 4.34 4.58
N GLU A 17 -10.86 3.72 5.73
CA GLU A 17 -9.80 3.27 6.65
C GLU A 17 -8.88 2.25 5.99
N PHE A 18 -9.43 1.28 5.25
CA PHE A 18 -8.68 0.26 4.53
C PHE A 18 -7.67 0.86 3.54
N TYR A 19 -8.03 1.92 2.81
CA TYR A 19 -7.10 2.58 1.88
C TYR A 19 -5.90 3.21 2.58
N LEU A 20 -6.01 3.52 3.87
CA LEU A 20 -4.99 4.20 4.66
C LEU A 20 -4.32 3.28 5.68
N SER A 21 -4.69 2.00 5.74
CA SER A 21 -4.16 1.07 6.73
C SER A 21 -2.68 0.77 6.47
N PRO A 22 -1.79 0.99 7.46
CA PRO A 22 -0.38 0.66 7.37
C PRO A 22 -0.07 -0.76 7.88
N ASP A 23 -1.07 -1.63 8.09
CA ASP A 23 -0.91 -2.95 8.72
C ASP A 23 0.13 -3.84 8.02
N PHE A 24 0.40 -3.61 6.73
CA PHE A 24 1.43 -4.33 5.98
C PHE A 24 2.86 -4.10 6.54
N LEU A 25 3.09 -3.04 7.31
CA LEU A 25 4.38 -2.77 7.94
C LEU A 25 4.77 -3.86 8.95
N ASP A 26 3.79 -4.43 9.66
CA ASP A 26 4.03 -5.44 10.69
C ASP A 26 4.63 -6.73 10.12
N SER A 27 4.29 -7.06 8.87
CA SER A 27 4.77 -8.24 8.16
C SER A 27 5.79 -7.93 7.06
N TRP A 28 6.33 -6.70 7.02
CA TRP A 28 7.14 -6.23 5.89
C TRP A 28 8.33 -7.15 5.57
N ASP A 29 9.18 -7.40 6.57
CA ASP A 29 10.41 -8.16 6.36
C ASP A 29 10.11 -9.66 6.13
N GLU A 30 9.14 -10.22 6.86
CA GLU A 30 8.73 -11.62 6.70
C GLU A 30 8.13 -11.88 5.29
N GLU A 31 7.29 -10.98 4.79
CA GLU A 31 6.75 -11.07 3.44
C GLU A 31 7.86 -10.95 2.39
N LEU A 32 8.79 -10.02 2.58
CA LEU A 32 9.90 -9.81 1.65
C LEU A 32 10.84 -11.02 1.61
N GLU A 33 11.10 -11.66 2.75
CA GLU A 33 11.88 -12.90 2.83
C GLU A 33 11.19 -14.02 2.05
N ARG A 34 9.90 -14.25 2.28
CA ARG A 34 9.11 -15.25 1.54
C ARG A 34 9.09 -14.98 0.04
N MET A 35 8.92 -13.72 -0.38
CA MET A 35 8.93 -13.33 -1.80
C MET A 35 10.27 -13.56 -2.50
N ASN A 36 11.37 -13.53 -1.73
CA ASN A 36 12.72 -13.71 -2.24
C ASN A 36 13.26 -15.14 -2.06
N GLU A 37 12.52 -16.02 -1.38
CA GLU A 37 12.90 -17.41 -1.20
C GLU A 37 13.07 -18.12 -2.56
N GLY A 38 14.27 -18.64 -2.82
CA GLY A 38 14.61 -19.32 -4.07
C GLY A 38 14.60 -18.43 -5.32
N LYS A 39 14.45 -17.10 -5.18
CA LYS A 39 14.41 -16.18 -6.32
C LYS A 39 15.78 -16.08 -6.99
N VAL A 40 15.80 -16.29 -8.31
CA VAL A 40 16.99 -16.10 -9.15
C VAL A 40 16.96 -14.71 -9.78
N GLY A 41 18.07 -13.96 -9.67
CA GLY A 41 18.19 -12.59 -10.19
C GLY A 41 18.14 -11.53 -9.08
N ARG A 42 17.79 -10.28 -9.42
CA ARG A 42 17.70 -9.19 -8.43
C ARG A 42 16.56 -9.47 -7.44
N PRO A 43 16.80 -9.41 -6.12
CA PRO A 43 15.75 -9.57 -5.11
C PRO A 43 14.73 -8.43 -5.18
N TYR A 44 13.51 -8.72 -4.76
CA TYR A 44 12.53 -7.69 -4.44
C TYR A 44 13.00 -6.88 -3.23
N GLU A 45 12.70 -5.59 -3.25
CA GLU A 45 13.00 -4.64 -2.16
C GLU A 45 11.74 -4.19 -1.41
N TYR A 46 10.56 -4.47 -1.98
CA TYR A 46 9.26 -4.08 -1.45
C TYR A 46 8.31 -5.27 -1.41
N PRO A 47 7.54 -5.44 -0.32
CA PRO A 47 6.52 -6.46 -0.24
C PRO A 47 5.38 -6.17 -1.23
N GLU A 48 4.66 -7.21 -1.62
CA GLU A 48 3.52 -7.10 -2.53
C GLU A 48 2.37 -6.33 -1.88
N SER A 49 2.16 -6.50 -0.58
CA SER A 49 1.20 -5.73 0.22
C SER A 49 1.43 -4.22 0.16
N PHE A 50 2.69 -3.75 0.22
CA PHE A 50 3.02 -2.34 0.01
C PHE A 50 2.71 -1.88 -1.42
N ILE A 51 2.98 -2.71 -2.43
CA ILE A 51 2.63 -2.37 -3.82
C ILE A 51 1.11 -2.26 -3.98
N GLN A 52 0.34 -3.15 -3.36
CA GLN A 52 -1.12 -3.08 -3.34
C GLN A 52 -1.62 -1.81 -2.64
N PHE A 53 -1.05 -1.45 -1.49
CA PHE A 53 -1.36 -0.20 -0.80
C PHE A 53 -1.10 1.03 -1.70
N ALA A 54 0.05 1.08 -2.36
CA ALA A 54 0.38 2.16 -3.30
C ALA A 54 -0.55 2.16 -4.53
N ALA A 55 -0.96 0.99 -5.02
CA ALA A 55 -1.90 0.86 -6.13
C ALA A 55 -3.32 1.32 -5.75
N LEU A 56 -3.76 1.07 -4.51
CA LEU A 56 -5.02 1.62 -3.99
C LEU A 56 -4.99 3.15 -3.99
N TRP A 57 -3.88 3.76 -3.56
CA TRP A 57 -3.72 5.21 -3.60
C TRP A 57 -3.69 5.74 -5.04
N TYR A 58 -3.00 5.05 -5.95
CA TYR A 58 -2.99 5.39 -7.37
C TYR A 58 -4.41 5.40 -7.95
N GLU A 59 -5.18 4.34 -7.70
CA GLU A 59 -6.51 4.15 -8.30
C GLU A 59 -7.56 5.04 -7.65
N PHE A 60 -7.67 5.04 -6.33
CA PHE A 60 -8.79 5.69 -5.63
C PHE A 60 -8.57 7.17 -5.34
N PHE A 61 -7.32 7.61 -5.20
CA PHE A 61 -7.00 9.04 -5.08
C PHE A 61 -6.52 9.65 -6.40
N HIS A 62 -6.48 8.86 -7.48
CA HIS A 62 -6.06 9.29 -8.81
C HIS A 62 -4.71 10.00 -8.81
N LEU A 63 -3.75 9.49 -8.03
CA LEU A 63 -2.40 10.05 -7.90
C LEU A 63 -1.48 9.46 -8.97
N PRO A 64 -1.06 10.22 -10.01
CA PRO A 64 -0.04 9.73 -10.94
C PRO A 64 1.25 9.36 -10.19
N TYR A 65 2.05 8.43 -10.72
CA TYR A 65 3.20 7.85 -10.01
C TYR A 65 4.15 8.85 -9.32
N ARG A 66 4.38 10.03 -9.90
CA ARG A 66 5.21 11.08 -9.29
C ARG A 66 4.55 11.74 -8.07
N GLN A 67 3.24 11.94 -8.13
CA GLN A 67 2.47 12.45 -6.98
C GLN A 67 2.34 11.36 -5.92
N LEU A 68 2.14 10.11 -6.33
CA LEU A 68 2.13 8.96 -5.43
C LEU A 68 3.44 8.83 -4.65
N GLU A 69 4.60 8.95 -5.32
CA GLU A 69 5.89 9.01 -4.63
C GLU A 69 5.92 10.16 -3.61
N GLY A 70 5.49 11.37 -4.00
CA GLY A 70 5.44 12.51 -3.09
C GLY A 70 4.56 12.26 -1.85
N ALA A 71 3.41 11.61 -2.03
CA ALA A 71 2.50 11.26 -0.96
C ALA A 71 3.10 10.19 -0.03
N LEU A 72 3.69 9.14 -0.59
CA LEU A 72 4.39 8.09 0.18
C LEU A 72 5.61 8.65 0.94
N ARG A 73 6.35 9.60 0.36
CA ARG A 73 7.45 10.32 1.05
C ARG A 73 6.93 11.04 2.28
N LYS A 74 5.81 11.75 2.16
CA LYS A 74 5.23 12.47 3.30
C LYS A 74 4.68 11.51 4.35
N LEU A 75 4.11 10.38 3.93
CA LEU A 75 3.66 9.32 4.83
C LEU A 75 4.83 8.70 5.60
N GLY A 76 5.98 8.47 4.94
CA GLY A 76 7.18 7.94 5.59
C GLY A 76 7.78 8.87 6.65
N GLU A 77 7.45 10.16 6.64
CA GLU A 77 7.80 11.06 7.76
C GLU A 77 6.96 10.78 9.02
N LEU A 78 5.75 10.22 8.85
CA LEU A 78 4.83 9.87 9.95
C LEU A 78 5.00 8.41 10.40
N LEU A 79 5.40 7.53 9.48
CA LEU A 79 5.61 6.10 9.70
C LEU A 79 7.07 5.76 9.38
N PRO A 80 8.01 5.89 10.35
CA PRO A 80 9.44 5.70 10.11
C PRO A 80 9.84 4.33 9.56
N GLU A 81 9.02 3.31 9.78
CA GLU A 81 9.21 1.95 9.28
C GLU A 81 8.93 1.84 7.77
N LEU A 82 8.19 2.79 7.20
CA LEU A 82 7.84 2.80 5.78
C LEU A 82 9.05 3.15 4.90
N LYS A 83 9.55 2.14 4.18
CA LYS A 83 10.54 2.35 3.12
C LYS A 83 9.82 2.89 1.88
N VAL A 84 10.24 4.05 1.38
CA VAL A 84 9.56 4.74 0.28
C VAL A 84 10.13 4.35 -1.08
N ALA A 85 9.27 3.87 -1.97
CA ALA A 85 9.62 3.56 -3.35
C ALA A 85 9.59 4.81 -4.26
N ASP A 86 10.55 4.89 -5.18
CA ASP A 86 10.54 5.89 -6.25
C ASP A 86 9.48 5.58 -7.33
N TYR A 87 9.05 6.61 -8.06
CA TYR A 87 8.00 6.51 -9.07
C TYR A 87 8.35 5.52 -10.19
N THR A 88 9.64 5.31 -10.48
CA THR A 88 10.07 4.39 -11.53
C THR A 88 9.90 2.94 -11.08
N ARG A 89 10.13 2.66 -9.80
CA ARG A 89 9.88 1.35 -9.19
C ARG A 89 8.39 1.04 -9.11
N LEU A 90 7.57 2.00 -8.68
CA LEU A 90 6.12 1.85 -8.64
C LEU A 90 5.52 1.61 -10.02
N TYR A 91 5.99 2.32 -11.05
CA TYR A 91 5.54 2.13 -12.43
C TYR A 91 5.85 0.73 -13.01
N ARG A 92 6.90 0.06 -12.52
CA ARG A 92 7.36 -1.23 -13.03
C ARG A 92 6.71 -2.43 -12.32
N ARG A 93 5.87 -2.20 -11.33
CA ARG A 93 5.33 -3.22 -10.44
C ARG A 93 3.82 -3.27 -10.52
#